data_AF-A0A831YDI4-F1
#
_entry.id   AF-A0A831YDI4-F1
#
_cell.length_a   1.000
_cell.length_b   1.000
_cell.length_c   1.000
_cell.angle_alpha   90.00
_cell.angle_beta   90.00
_cell.angle_gamma   90.00
#
_symmetry.space_group_name_H-M   'P 1'
#
loop_
_entity.id
_entity.type
_entity.pdbx_description
1 polymer ?
#
loop_
_entity_poly.entity_id
_entity_poly.type
_entity_poly.pdbx_seq_one_letter_code
_entity_poly.pdbx_strand_id
1 'polypeptide(L)'
;MSKVNTMINLSYKEEISEDTLADFIKNLKNFDDERMEVLFTEVPITDLIQWCLQKNIDFETLKEYYEKFIKTKGLRNPYLEGFFEI
;
A
#
# COMPACT_ATOMS: atom_id res chain seq x y z
N MET A 1 -12.66 -1.04 12.64
CA MET A 1 -12.13 -1.38 11.30
C MET A 1 -11.37 -0.17 10.81
N SER A 2 -10.12 -0.32 10.37
CA SER A 2 -9.34 0.82 9.86
C SER A 2 -9.88 1.25 8.49
N LYS A 3 -9.70 2.52 8.12
CA LYS A 3 -10.08 3.02 6.79
C LYS A 3 -9.38 2.25 5.67
N VAL A 4 -8.12 1.86 5.88
CA VAL A 4 -7.35 1.07 4.92
C VAL A 4 -8.05 -0.27 4.68
N ASN A 5 -8.35 -1.04 5.74
CA ASN A 5 -9.12 -2.29 5.65
C ASN A 5 -10.42 -2.11 4.87
N THR A 6 -11.20 -1.08 5.20
CA THR A 6 -12.46 -0.82 4.49
C THR A 6 -12.24 -0.58 3.00
N MET A 7 -11.25 0.24 2.61
CA MET A 7 -11.01 0.55 1.20
C MET A 7 -10.46 -0.63 0.40
N ILE A 8 -9.48 -1.37 0.92
CA ILE A 8 -8.88 -2.51 0.21
C ILE A 8 -9.89 -3.66 0.05
N ASN A 9 -10.90 -3.79 0.92
CA ASN A 9 -11.86 -4.88 0.88
C ASN A 9 -13.24 -4.47 0.32
N LEU A 10 -13.49 -3.18 0.04
CA LEU A 10 -14.81 -2.65 -0.29
C LEU A 10 -15.49 -3.38 -1.46
N SER A 11 -14.70 -3.75 -2.46
CA SER A 11 -15.18 -4.36 -3.71
C SER A 11 -15.12 -5.89 -3.72
N TYR A 12 -14.71 -6.53 -2.63
CA TYR A 12 -14.40 -7.96 -2.60
C TYR A 12 -15.32 -8.72 -1.63
N LYS A 13 -15.68 -9.96 -2.00
CA LYS A 13 -16.49 -10.85 -1.16
C LYS A 13 -15.69 -11.49 -0.03
N GLU A 14 -14.39 -11.64 -0.23
CA GLU A 14 -13.45 -12.19 0.74
C GLU A 14 -12.53 -11.09 1.24
N GLU A 15 -12.35 -11.01 2.55
CA GLU A 15 -11.48 -10.03 3.17
C GLU A 15 -10.02 -10.49 3.15
N ILE A 16 -9.11 -9.59 2.82
CA ILE A 16 -7.70 -9.72 3.15
C ILE A 16 -7.38 -8.92 4.40
N SER A 17 -6.56 -9.50 5.27
CA SER A 17 -6.09 -8.80 6.45
C SER A 17 -5.04 -7.75 6.07
N GLU A 18 -5.07 -6.61 6.73
CA GLU A 18 -4.01 -5.61 6.61
C GLU A 18 -2.63 -6.16 7.01
N ASP A 19 -2.58 -7.10 7.96
CA ASP A 19 -1.31 -7.72 8.38
C ASP A 19 -0.68 -8.51 7.23
N THR A 20 -1.51 -9.18 6.43
CA THR A 20 -1.04 -9.83 5.20
C THR A 20 -0.39 -8.83 4.26
N LEU A 21 -1.08 -7.73 3.93
CA LEU A 21 -0.50 -6.70 3.03
C LEU A 21 0.78 -6.10 3.60
N ALA A 22 0.80 -5.81 4.91
CA ALA A 22 1.97 -5.29 5.59
C ALA A 22 3.16 -6.25 5.51
N ASP A 23 2.94 -7.56 5.67
CA ASP A 23 3.99 -8.56 5.55
C ASP A 23 4.55 -8.64 4.13
N PHE A 24 3.72 -8.52 3.10
CA PHE A 24 4.21 -8.48 1.71
C PHE A 24 5.09 -7.26 1.45
N ILE A 25 4.68 -6.09 1.97
CA ILE A 25 5.47 -4.85 1.85
C ILE A 25 6.81 -4.98 2.58
N LYS A 26 6.79 -5.37 3.85
CA LYS A 26 8.01 -5.52 4.68
C LYS A 26 9.02 -6.50 4.12
N ASN A 27 8.54 -7.56 3.49
CA ASN A 27 9.40 -8.60 2.93
C ASN A 27 9.68 -8.40 1.44
N LEU A 28 9.24 -7.28 0.86
CA LEU A 28 9.41 -6.93 -0.56
C LEU A 28 8.98 -8.07 -1.50
N LYS A 29 7.85 -8.71 -1.16
CA LYS A 29 7.28 -9.80 -1.94
C LYS A 29 6.21 -9.28 -2.89
N ASN A 30 6.20 -9.77 -4.11
CA ASN A 30 5.11 -9.46 -5.03
C ASN A 30 3.79 -9.99 -4.47
N PHE A 31 2.75 -9.17 -4.51
CA PHE A 31 1.39 -9.57 -4.16
C PHE A 31 0.53 -9.47 -5.42
N ASP A 32 0.13 -10.62 -5.95
CA ASP A 32 -0.60 -10.73 -7.22
C ASP A 32 -2.12 -10.59 -6.98
N ASP A 33 -2.51 -9.43 -6.47
CA ASP A 33 -3.90 -9.09 -6.18
C ASP A 33 -4.08 -7.57 -6.26
N GLU A 34 -5.16 -7.14 -6.92
CA GLU A 34 -5.52 -5.74 -7.14
C GLU A 34 -5.67 -4.94 -5.84
N ARG A 35 -5.93 -5.58 -4.71
CA ARG A 35 -6.06 -4.89 -3.42
C ARG A 35 -4.76 -4.23 -2.96
N MET A 36 -3.61 -4.76 -3.37
CA MET A 36 -2.34 -4.07 -3.17
C MET A 36 -2.26 -2.82 -4.04
N GLU A 37 -2.81 -2.85 -5.25
CA GLU A 37 -2.85 -1.67 -6.13
C GLU A 37 -3.75 -0.58 -5.53
N VAL A 38 -4.94 -0.95 -5.06
CA VAL A 38 -5.88 -0.06 -4.36
C VAL A 38 -5.21 0.63 -3.16
N LEU A 39 -4.36 -0.08 -2.40
CA LEU A 39 -3.60 0.49 -1.28
C LEU A 39 -2.72 1.67 -1.70
N PHE A 40 -2.20 1.66 -2.94
CA PHE A 40 -1.32 2.71 -3.45
C PHE A 40 -2.02 3.74 -4.35
N THR A 41 -3.21 3.44 -4.88
CA THR A 41 -3.92 4.36 -5.81
C THR A 41 -5.15 5.03 -5.18
N GLU A 42 -5.93 4.32 -4.37
CA GLU A 42 -7.22 4.81 -3.88
C GLU A 42 -7.17 5.24 -2.40
N VAL A 43 -6.28 4.65 -1.62
CA VAL A 43 -6.14 5.02 -0.20
C VAL A 43 -5.51 6.42 -0.11
N PRO A 44 -6.15 7.38 0.59
CA PRO A 44 -5.56 8.69 0.81
C PRO A 44 -4.21 8.57 1.48
N ILE A 45 -3.22 9.33 1.00
CA ILE A 45 -1.83 9.20 1.47
C ILE A 45 -1.70 9.40 2.97
N THR A 46 -2.47 10.32 3.56
CA THR A 46 -2.47 10.50 5.02
C THR A 46 -2.86 9.22 5.76
N ASP A 47 -3.84 8.49 5.26
CA ASP A 47 -4.31 7.24 5.85
C ASP A 47 -3.30 6.10 5.56
N LEU A 48 -2.69 6.05 4.36
CA LEU A 48 -1.61 5.11 4.02
C LEU A 48 -0.39 5.28 4.93
N ILE A 49 0.08 6.51 5.10
CA ILE A 49 1.24 6.83 5.93
C ILE A 49 0.96 6.51 7.39
N GLN A 50 -0.22 6.87 7.90
CA GLN A 50 -0.62 6.51 9.26
C GLN A 50 -0.66 4.98 9.45
N TRP A 51 -1.17 4.26 8.45
CA TRP A 51 -1.21 2.80 8.47
C TRP A 51 0.19 2.17 8.46
N CYS A 52 1.11 2.69 7.64
CA CYS A 52 2.52 2.26 7.64
C CYS A 52 3.17 2.43 9.01
N LEU A 53 2.95 3.57 9.67
CA LEU A 53 3.44 3.82 11.03
C LEU A 53 2.88 2.80 12.04
N GLN A 54 1.56 2.53 11.99
CA GLN A 54 0.92 1.54 12.86
C GLN A 54 1.45 0.13 12.64
N LYS A 55 1.82 -0.20 11.39
CA LYS A 55 2.35 -1.52 11.02
C LYS A 55 3.87 -1.62 11.14
N ASN A 56 4.58 -0.57 11.57
CA ASN A 56 6.04 -0.52 11.56
C ASN A 56 6.64 -0.80 10.17
N ILE A 57 6.13 -0.12 9.16
CA ILE A 57 6.70 -0.08 7.81
C ILE A 57 7.41 1.26 7.69
N ASP A 58 8.73 1.24 7.52
CA ASP A 58 9.48 2.46 7.25
C ASP A 58 9.26 2.97 5.82
N PHE A 59 9.55 4.25 5.60
CA PHE A 59 9.29 4.91 4.32
C PHE A 59 10.19 4.41 3.19
N GLU A 60 11.41 3.94 3.51
CA GLU A 60 12.32 3.41 2.51
C GLU A 60 11.80 2.08 1.95
N THR A 61 11.34 1.19 2.81
CA THR A 61 10.69 -0.08 2.47
C THR A 61 9.41 0.15 1.67
N LEU A 62 8.58 1.10 2.08
CA LEU A 62 7.35 1.46 1.34
C LEU A 62 7.68 1.98 -0.07
N LYS A 63 8.69 2.84 -0.19
CA LYS A 63 9.16 3.39 -1.47
C LYS A 63 9.69 2.29 -2.37
N GLU A 64 10.56 1.43 -1.85
CA GLU A 64 11.13 0.32 -2.62
C GLU A 64 10.02 -0.61 -3.13
N TYR A 65 9.03 -0.92 -2.28
CA TYR A 65 7.89 -1.74 -2.69
C TYR A 65 7.10 -1.10 -3.83
N TYR A 66 6.75 0.17 -3.68
CA TYR A 66 6.01 0.93 -4.69
C TYR A 66 6.75 0.97 -6.01
N GLU A 67 8.05 1.29 -6.00
CA GLU A 67 8.87 1.39 -7.21
C GLU A 67 8.99 0.04 -7.92
N LYS A 68 9.14 -1.05 -7.16
CA LYS A 68 9.38 -2.39 -7.70
C LYS A 68 8.12 -3.06 -8.25
N PHE A 69 6.99 -2.94 -7.55
CA PHE A 69 5.78 -3.74 -7.84
C PHE A 69 4.58 -2.95 -8.32
N ILE A 70 4.50 -1.65 -8.03
CA ILE A 70 3.31 -0.84 -8.33
C ILE A 70 3.59 0.09 -9.52
N LYS A 71 4.67 0.88 -9.44
CA LYS A 71 5.06 1.82 -10.48
C LYS A 71 5.38 1.11 -11.80
N THR A 72 5.97 -0.09 -11.74
CA THR A 72 6.27 -0.93 -12.91
C THR A 72 5.01 -1.37 -13.67
N LYS A 73 3.85 -1.41 -13.02
CA LYS A 73 2.54 -1.68 -13.64
C LYS A 73 1.91 -0.45 -14.30
N GLY A 74 2.56 0.72 -14.23
CA GLY A 74 2.03 1.99 -14.73
C GLY A 74 1.10 2.71 -13.73
N LEU A 75 0.92 2.18 -12.53
CA LEU A 75 0.07 2.73 -11.48
C LEU A 75 0.80 3.81 -10.70
N ARG A 76 0.91 5.01 -11.31
CA ARG A 76 1.63 6.13 -10.70
C ARG A 76 0.74 6.90 -9.73
N ASN A 77 1.27 7.20 -8.55
CA ASN A 77 0.67 8.11 -7.59
C ASN A 77 1.60 9.34 -7.39
N PRO A 78 1.35 10.46 -8.09
CA PRO A 78 2.22 11.63 -8.05
C PRO A 78 2.38 12.25 -6.65
N TYR A 79 1.35 12.15 -5.81
CA TYR A 79 1.39 12.67 -4.47
C TYR A 79 2.28 11.81 -3.56
N LEU A 80 2.24 10.48 -3.73
CA LEU A 80 3.12 9.57 -2.99
C LEU A 80 4.56 9.67 -3.49
N GLU A 81 4.75 9.81 -4.80
CA GLU A 81 6.05 10.09 -5.40
C GLU A 81 6.65 11.40 -4.86
N GLY A 82 5.85 12.47 -4.79
CA GLY A 82 6.27 13.73 -4.19
C GLY A 82 6.62 13.61 -2.70
N PHE A 83 5.94 12.73 -1.95
CA PHE A 83 6.29 12.44 -0.56
C PHE A 83 7.65 11.75 -0.43
N PHE A 84 8.06 10.91 -1.40
CA PHE A 84 9.34 10.21 -1.41
C PHE A 84 10.55 11.04 -1.84
N GLU A 85 10.32 12.26 -2.32
CA GLU A 85 11.35 13.20 -2.77
C GLU A 85 11.70 14.28 -1.72
N ILE A 86 10.98 14.30 -0.60
CA ILE A 86 11.22 15.16 0.57
C ILE A 86 12.25 14.51 1.50
#